data_AF-A0A6L6G9P2-F1
#
_entry.id   AF-A0A6L6G9P2-F1
#
_cell.length_a   1.000
_cell.length_b   1.000
_cell.length_c   1.000
_cell.angle_alpha   90.00
_cell.angle_beta   90.00
_cell.angle_gamma   90.00
#
_symmetry.space_group_name_H-M   'P 1'
#
loop_
_entity.id
_entity.type
_entity.pdbx_description
1 polymer ?
#
loop_
_entity_poly.entity_id
_entity_poly.type
_entity_poly.pdbx_seq_one_letter_code
_entity_poly.pdbx_strand_id
1 'polypeptide(L)' 'MRSKIPNTNLGKSFVRVEISEEDKGHLAIISEITEKTSQELLGNIVKNFIENNRKLILEYEKAIENTRSELQQKINKEV' A
#
# COMPACT_ATOMS: atom_id res chain seq x y z
N MET A 1 18.99 37.43 -15.68
CA MET A 1 17.90 36.67 -16.32
C MET A 1 17.66 35.39 -15.52
N ARG A 2 16.46 35.17 -14.97
CA ARG A 2 16.10 33.88 -14.35
C ARG A 2 15.75 32.89 -15.46
N SER A 3 16.40 31.73 -15.45
CA SER A 3 16.16 30.64 -16.38
C SER A 3 14.68 30.23 -16.35
N LYS A 4 13.99 30.29 -17.50
CA LYS A 4 12.60 29.82 -17.70
C LYS A 4 12.58 28.31 -17.98
N ILE A 5 13.20 27.49 -17.13
CA ILE A 5 13.06 26.03 -17.27
C ILE A 5 11.69 25.65 -16.70
N PRO A 6 10.79 25.04 -17.49
CA PRO A 6 9.50 24.59 -16.99
C PRO A 6 9.70 23.52 -15.91
N ASN A 7 8.97 23.64 -14.80
CA ASN A 7 9.02 22.67 -13.71
C ASN A 7 8.38 21.34 -14.16
N THR A 8 9.22 20.38 -14.53
CA THR A 8 8.81 19.03 -14.97
C THR A 8 8.20 18.17 -13.85
N ASN A 9 8.15 18.67 -12.62
CA ASN A 9 7.57 18.00 -11.46
C ASN A 9 6.17 18.48 -11.09
N LEU A 10 5.62 19.47 -11.81
CA LEU A 10 4.27 19.96 -11.55
C LEU A 10 3.24 18.83 -11.75
N GLY A 11 2.44 18.55 -10.72
CA GLY A 11 1.41 17.49 -10.73
C GLY A 11 1.92 16.07 -10.48
N LYS A 12 3.23 15.89 -10.21
CA LYS A 12 3.79 14.58 -9.87
C LYS A 12 3.82 14.38 -8.35
N SER A 13 3.37 13.22 -7.89
CA SER A 13 3.52 12.76 -6.51
C SER A 13 4.69 11.79 -6.42
N PHE A 14 5.56 11.99 -5.44
CA PHE A 14 6.74 11.16 -5.22
C PHE A 14 6.62 10.47 -3.87
N VAL A 15 6.87 9.16 -3.84
CA VAL A 15 7.02 8.41 -2.58
C VAL A 15 8.50 8.42 -2.22
N ARG A 16 8.82 8.86 -1.00
CA ARG A 16 10.15 8.68 -0.41
C ARG A 16 10.03 7.60 0.66
N VAL A 17 10.89 6.60 0.57
CA VAL A 17 10.96 5.51 1.54
C VAL A 17 12.38 5.45 2.04
N GLU A 18 12.54 5.41 3.36
CA GLU A 18 13.81 5.04 3.97
C GLU A 18 13.87 3.52 3.99
N ILE A 19 14.91 2.97 3.36
CA ILE A 19 15.15 1.54 3.25
C ILE A 19 16.54 1.24 3.79
N SER A 20 16.67 0.11 4.48
CA SER A 20 17.96 -0.32 5.01
C SER A 20 18.94 -0.64 3.88
N GLU A 21 20.25 -0.68 4.18
CA GLU A 21 21.26 -1.08 3.18
C GLU A 21 21.05 -2.52 2.70
N GLU A 22 20.57 -3.40 3.58
CA GLU A 22 20.19 -4.76 3.22
C GLU A 22 19.03 -4.77 2.22
N ASP A 23 17.97 -4.01 2.49
CA ASP A 23 16.81 -3.91 1.60
C ASP A 23 17.16 -3.27 0.26
N LYS A 24 18.10 -2.31 0.22
CA LYS A 24 18.66 -1.77 -1.02
C LYS A 24 19.34 -2.86 -1.84
N GLY A 25 20.14 -3.71 -1.19
CA GLY A 25 20.78 -4.85 -1.83
C GLY A 25 19.76 -5.80 -2.46
N HIS A 26 18.71 -6.15 -1.71
CA HIS A 26 17.62 -6.97 -2.23
C HIS A 26 16.89 -6.30 -3.40
N LEU A 27 16.59 -4.99 -3.30
CA LEU A 27 15.95 -4.23 -4.38
C LEU A 27 16.80 -4.19 -5.66
N ALA A 28 18.12 -4.07 -5.54
CA ALA A 28 19.03 -4.09 -6.67
C ALA A 28 19.02 -5.46 -7.37
N ILE A 29 19.12 -6.54 -6.61
CA ILE A 29 19.06 -7.91 -7.16
C ILE A 29 17.72 -8.16 -7.88
N ILE A 30 16.61 -7.77 -7.26
CA ILE A 30 15.28 -7.93 -7.86
C ILE A 30 15.13 -7.06 -9.11
N SER A 31 15.69 -5.85 -9.10
CA SER A 31 15.71 -4.94 -10.24
C SER A 31 16.40 -5.56 -11.44
N GLU A 32 17.56 -6.19 -11.22
CA GLU A 32 18.30 -6.90 -12.26
C GLU A 32 17.53 -8.10 -12.81
N ILE A 33 16.97 -8.95 -11.95
CA ILE A 33 16.24 -10.15 -12.36
C ILE A 33 14.96 -9.81 -13.14
N THR A 34 14.27 -8.74 -12.75
CA THR A 34 12.97 -8.39 -13.31
C THR A 34 13.04 -7.39 -14.46
N GLU A 35 14.23 -6.91 -14.80
CA GLU A 35 14.46 -5.85 -15.80
C GLU A 35 13.64 -4.58 -15.52
N LYS A 36 13.33 -4.31 -14.25
CA LYS A 36 12.56 -3.14 -13.80
C LYS A 36 13.43 -2.20 -13.02
N THR A 37 13.15 -0.90 -13.10
CA THR A 37 13.84 0.07 -12.27
C THR A 37 13.46 -0.10 -10.79
N SER A 38 14.38 0.23 -9.88
CA SER A 38 14.08 0.22 -8.43
C SER A 38 12.88 1.11 -8.08
N GLN A 39 12.65 2.20 -8.83
CA GLN A 39 11.50 3.09 -8.64
C GLN A 39 10.17 2.39 -9.01
N GLU A 40 10.13 1.66 -10.12
CA GLU A 40 8.95 0.88 -10.50
C GLU A 40 8.67 -0.25 -9.51
N LEU A 41 9.72 -0.91 -9.02
CA LEU A 41 9.60 -1.93 -7.98
C LEU A 41 9.04 -1.35 -6.67
N LEU A 42 9.58 -0.23 -6.20
CA LEU A 42 9.06 0.48 -5.03
C LEU A 42 7.59 0.90 -5.23
N GLY A 43 7.24 1.39 -6.42
CA GLY A 43 5.86 1.72 -6.76
C GLY A 43 4.92 0.52 -6.64
N ASN A 44 5.35 -0.64 -7.15
CA ASN A 44 4.59 -1.89 -7.06
C ASN A 44 4.47 -2.39 -5.61
N ILE A 45 5.55 -2.33 -4.83
CA ILE A 45 5.55 -2.72 -3.41
C ILE A 45 4.55 -1.86 -2.63
N VAL A 46 4.59 -0.54 -2.81
CA VAL A 46 3.66 0.39 -2.13
C VAL A 46 2.22 0.13 -2.55
N LYS A 47 1.97 -0.08 -3.85
CA LYS A 47 0.62 -0.40 -4.36
C LYS A 47 0.08 -1.68 -3.72
N ASN A 48 0.87 -2.75 -3.74
CA ASN A 48 0.47 -4.04 -3.17
C ASN A 48 0.24 -3.94 -1.65
N PHE A 49 1.08 -3.17 -0.94
CA PHE A 49 0.90 -2.93 0.48
C PHE A 49 -0.44 -2.24 0.77
N ILE A 50 -0.79 -1.18 0.02
CA ILE A 50 -2.05 -0.47 0.17
C ILE A 50 -3.24 -1.39 -0.15
N GLU A 51 -3.19 -2.12 -1.26
CA GLU A 51 -4.27 -3.02 -1.68
C GLU A 51 -4.52 -4.14 -0.67
N ASN A 52 -3.46 -4.78 -0.18
CA ASN A 52 -3.56 -5.85 0.81
C ASN A 52 -4.13 -5.36 2.14
N ASN A 53 -3.65 -4.22 2.64
CA ASN A 53 -4.17 -3.64 3.88
C ASN A 53 -5.63 -3.20 3.74
N ARG A 54 -6.00 -2.62 2.60
CA ARG A 54 -7.41 -2.26 2.33
C ARG A 54 -8.31 -3.50 2.35
N LYS A 55 -7.87 -4.60 1.73
CA LYS A 55 -8.60 -5.86 1.74
C LYS A 55 -8.77 -6.38 3.18
N LEU A 56 -7.70 -6.36 3.97
CA LEU A 56 -7.72 -6.84 5.35
C LEU A 56 -8.66 -6.00 6.23
N ILE A 57 -8.69 -4.67 6.06
CA ILE A 57 -9.65 -3.80 6.76
C ILE A 57 -11.09 -4.20 6.43
N LEU A 58 -11.41 -4.39 5.16
CA LEU A 58 -12.76 -4.80 4.73
C LEU A 58 -13.17 -6.16 5.31
N GLU A 59 -12.22 -7.09 5.42
CA GLU A 59 -12.45 -8.39 6.05
C GLU A 59 -12.75 -8.24 7.55
N TYR A 60 -12.04 -7.36 8.25
CA TYR A 60 -12.31 -7.06 9.67
C TYR A 60 -13.66 -6.38 9.87
N GLU A 61 -14.01 -5.39 9.05
CA GLU A 61 -15.32 -4.73 9.10
C GLU A 61 -16.46 -5.74 8.93
N LYS A 62 -16.32 -6.66 7.98
CA LYS A 62 -17.29 -7.75 7.76
C LYS A 62 -17.38 -8.70 8.96
N ALA A 63 -16.24 -9.07 9.55
CA ALA A 63 -16.22 -9.94 10.72
C ALA A 63 -16.91 -9.30 11.94
N ILE A 64 -16.69 -8.00 12.15
CA ILE A 64 -17.34 -7.23 13.20
C ILE A 64 -18.85 -7.19 12.99
N GLU A 65 -19.31 -6.88 11.77
CA GLU A 65 -20.74 -6.80 11.46
C GLU A 65 -21.46 -8.15 11.62
N ASN A 66 -20.83 -9.24 11.16
CA ASN A 66 -21.36 -10.59 11.36
C ASN A 66 -21.51 -10.91 12.86
N THR A 67 -20.47 -10.62 13.65
CA THR A 67 -20.48 -10.84 15.10
C THR A 67 -21.59 -10.02 15.77
N ARG A 68 -21.77 -8.76 15.37
CA ARG A 68 -22.84 -7.88 15.87
C ARG A 68 -24.23 -8.44 15.54
N SER A 69 -24.43 -8.91 14.32
CA SER A 69 -25.69 -9.52 13.87
C SER A 69 -26.01 -10.80 14.65
N GLU A 70 -25.02 -11.67 14.85
CA GLU A 70 -25.18 -12.89 15.65
C GLU A 70 -25.54 -12.60 17.11
N LEU A 71 -24.92 -11.59 17.72
CA LEU A 71 -25.24 -11.16 19.09
C LEU A 71 -26.67 -10.62 19.17
N GLN A 72 -27.09 -9.79 18.22
CA GLN A 72 -28.47 -9.28 18.17
C GLN A 72 -29.50 -10.41 18.03
N GLN A 73 -29.22 -11.41 17.18
CA GLN A 73 -30.09 -12.58 17.04
C GLN A 73 -30.20 -13.40 18.32
N LYS A 74 -29.10 -13.54 19.08
CA LYS A 74 -29.12 -14.23 20.39
C LYS A 74 -29.96 -13.47 21.40
N ILE A 75 -29.74 -12.15 21.53
CA ILE A 75 -30.52 -11.29 22.43
C ILE A 75 -32.01 -11.38 22.09
N ASN A 76 -32.37 -11.29 20.81
CA ASN A 76 -33.77 -11.37 20.37
C ASN A 76 -34.42 -12.75 20.55
N LYS A 77 -33.64 -13.82 20.81
CA LYS A 77 -34.15 -15.16 21.11
C LYS A 77 -34.28 -15.43 22.61
N GLU A 78 -33.59 -14.64 23.44
CA GLU A 78 -33.65 -14.74 24.91
C GLU A 78 -34.74 -13.83 25.52
N VAL A 79 -35.41 -13.03 24.69
CA VAL A 79 -36.63 -12.24 25.00
C VAL A 79 -37.86 -12.96 24.46
#